data_AF-A0A1Q7LYG8-F1
#
_entry.id   AF-A0A1Q7LYG8-F1
#
_cell.length_a   1.000
_cell.length_b   1.000
_cell.length_c   1.000
_cell.angle_alpha   90.00
_cell.angle_beta   90.00
_cell.angle_gamma   90.00
#
_symmetry.space_group_name_H-M   'P 1'
#
loop_
_entity.id
_entity.type
_entity.pdbx_description
1 polymer ?
#
loop_
_entity_poly.entity_id
_entity_poly.type
_entity_poly.pdbx_seq_one_letter_code
_entity_poly.pdbx_strand_id
1 'polypeptide(L)'
;MRSISFRTILAGQVHLTTEKLIAQAEEKARSYEWPTAADQYKQALDRIRANNDPIQMGMISDLIAKSEYMAAFQANAREEFDQRMKSARDAYEKASDIYEGNGHKALSNMSKARATYSAFWLEDNPSHKQNLIADCIGLVKEAARIFESDGDREVLAQSQNDLITYISEVSSFSMDYKSTRDAFDTAVAVSDRAINDGTGVKGEVSLHFVRTINLDMDVRPFGESVKKIGSLMFDPWLWASVRYGSGRGERECSCCR
;
A
#
# COMPACT_ATOMS: atom_id res chain seq x y z
N MET A 1 -41.27 -33.84 -36.56
CA MET A 1 -39.92 -33.41 -36.12
C MET A 1 -40.07 -32.62 -34.83
N ARG A 2 -39.44 -33.07 -33.74
CA ARG A 2 -39.60 -32.49 -32.40
C ARG A 2 -38.70 -31.27 -32.24
N SER A 3 -39.31 -30.11 -31.96
CA SER A 3 -38.60 -28.89 -31.57
C SER A 3 -38.13 -29.03 -30.13
N ILE A 4 -36.82 -29.00 -29.91
CA ILE A 4 -36.20 -28.99 -28.58
C ILE A 4 -36.25 -27.56 -28.07
N SER A 5 -37.13 -27.32 -27.10
CA SER A 5 -37.20 -26.07 -26.36
C SER A 5 -35.95 -25.93 -25.49
N PHE A 6 -35.02 -25.06 -25.90
CA PHE A 6 -33.96 -24.55 -25.05
C PHE A 6 -34.58 -23.61 -24.00
N ARG A 7 -35.21 -24.19 -22.97
CA ARG A 7 -35.47 -23.46 -21.72
C ARG A 7 -34.20 -23.48 -20.89
N THR A 8 -33.39 -22.48 -21.17
CA THR A 8 -32.42 -21.82 -20.30
C THR A 8 -32.70 -22.06 -18.82
N ILE A 9 -31.89 -22.92 -18.20
CA ILE A 9 -31.69 -22.96 -16.76
C ILE A 9 -30.69 -21.84 -16.45
N LEU A 10 -31.18 -20.60 -16.35
CA LEU A 10 -30.42 -19.56 -15.65
C LEU A 10 -30.67 -19.79 -14.16
N ALA A 11 -29.75 -20.55 -13.56
CA ALA A 11 -29.58 -20.59 -12.12
C ALA A 11 -29.54 -19.14 -11.60
N GLY A 12 -30.35 -18.87 -10.58
CA GLY A 12 -30.52 -17.54 -10.00
C GLY A 12 -29.19 -16.95 -9.54
N GLN A 13 -28.56 -16.14 -10.38
CA GLN A 13 -27.65 -15.13 -9.90
C GLN A 13 -28.52 -14.10 -9.18
N VAL A 14 -28.60 -14.23 -7.86
CA VAL A 14 -29.04 -13.14 -7.00
C VAL A 14 -28.13 -11.97 -7.34
N HIS A 15 -28.66 -11.01 -8.09
CA HIS A 15 -27.91 -9.84 -8.51
C HIS A 15 -27.60 -9.06 -7.24
N LEU A 16 -26.40 -9.25 -6.68
CA LEU A 16 -25.92 -8.47 -5.55
C LEU A 16 -25.97 -6.98 -5.94
N THR A 17 -26.13 -6.06 -5.00
CA THR A 17 -25.96 -4.62 -5.31
C THR A 17 -24.47 -4.26 -5.31
N THR A 18 -24.10 -3.09 -5.81
CA THR A 18 -22.72 -2.60 -5.80
C THR A 18 -22.20 -2.45 -4.36
N GLU A 19 -23.01 -1.90 -3.46
CA GLU A 19 -22.68 -1.70 -2.05
C GLU A 19 -22.41 -3.03 -1.36
N LYS A 20 -23.22 -4.05 -1.68
CA LYS A 20 -23.05 -5.39 -1.12
C LYS A 20 -21.76 -6.06 -1.61
N LEU A 21 -21.35 -5.83 -2.85
CA LEU A 21 -20.06 -6.32 -3.35
C LEU A 21 -18.88 -5.66 -2.64
N ILE A 22 -18.95 -4.33 -2.46
CA ILE A 22 -17.91 -3.56 -1.75
C ILE A 22 -17.78 -4.07 -0.31
N ALA A 23 -18.89 -4.19 0.42
CA ALA A 23 -18.87 -4.67 1.80
C ALA A 23 -18.32 -6.11 1.93
N GLN A 24 -18.61 -6.98 0.97
CA GLN A 24 -18.04 -8.33 0.92
C GLN A 24 -16.52 -8.30 0.64
N ALA A 25 -16.08 -7.46 -0.28
CA ALA A 25 -14.67 -7.30 -0.60
C ALA A 25 -13.88 -6.75 0.59
N GLU A 26 -14.45 -5.80 1.33
CA GLU A 26 -13.87 -5.29 2.57
C GLU A 26 -13.73 -6.36 3.65
N GLU A 27 -14.73 -7.24 3.80
CA GLU A 27 -14.66 -8.35 4.76
C GLU A 27 -13.57 -9.35 4.37
N LYS A 28 -13.42 -9.62 3.07
CA LYS A 28 -12.33 -10.45 2.54
C LYS A 28 -10.97 -9.82 2.79
N ALA A 29 -10.84 -8.52 2.54
CA ALA A 29 -9.64 -7.75 2.88
C ALA A 29 -9.29 -7.83 4.37
N ARG A 30 -10.28 -7.65 5.27
CA ARG A 30 -10.10 -7.81 6.72
C ARG A 30 -9.68 -9.22 7.13
N SER A 31 -10.12 -10.23 6.38
CA SER A 31 -9.77 -11.64 6.58
C SER A 31 -8.48 -12.05 5.85
N TYR A 32 -7.73 -11.08 5.31
CA TYR A 32 -6.49 -11.29 4.54
C TYR A 32 -6.68 -12.12 3.25
N GLU A 33 -7.90 -12.24 2.74
CA GLU A 33 -8.23 -12.88 1.46
C GLU A 33 -8.08 -11.86 0.31
N TRP A 34 -6.91 -11.23 0.20
CA TRP A 34 -6.65 -10.10 -0.69
C TRP A 34 -6.90 -10.38 -2.19
N PRO A 35 -6.52 -11.55 -2.76
CA PRO A 35 -6.85 -11.86 -4.15
C PRO A 35 -8.37 -11.86 -4.39
N THR A 36 -9.13 -12.45 -3.47
CA THR A 36 -10.59 -12.50 -3.56
C THR A 36 -11.22 -11.12 -3.39
N ALA A 37 -10.69 -10.29 -2.50
CA ALA A 37 -11.12 -8.90 -2.34
C ALA A 37 -10.91 -8.11 -3.65
N ALA A 38 -9.74 -8.23 -4.28
CA ALA A 38 -9.43 -7.58 -5.56
C ALA A 38 -10.45 -7.96 -6.65
N ASP A 39 -10.79 -9.25 -6.77
CA ASP A 39 -11.75 -9.72 -7.77
C ASP A 39 -13.17 -9.22 -7.51
N GLN A 40 -13.59 -9.10 -6.24
CA GLN A 40 -14.89 -8.54 -5.88
C GLN A 40 -14.95 -7.02 -6.13
N TYR A 41 -13.88 -6.28 -5.84
CA TYR A 41 -13.80 -4.87 -6.19
C TYR A 41 -13.81 -4.64 -7.70
N LYS A 42 -13.16 -5.49 -8.51
CA LYS A 42 -13.25 -5.42 -9.99
C LYS A 42 -14.69 -5.57 -10.46
N GLN A 43 -15.44 -6.53 -9.91
CA GLN A 43 -16.88 -6.70 -10.20
C GLN A 43 -17.71 -5.48 -9.79
N ALA A 44 -17.38 -4.84 -8.66
CA ALA A 44 -18.04 -3.60 -8.23
C ALA A 44 -17.73 -2.44 -9.19
N LEU A 45 -16.46 -2.31 -9.62
CA LEU A 45 -16.02 -1.26 -10.55
C LEU A 45 -16.76 -1.34 -11.89
N ASP A 46 -16.95 -2.54 -12.43
CA ASP A 46 -17.67 -2.73 -13.70
C ASP A 46 -19.13 -2.27 -13.61
N ARG A 47 -19.74 -2.32 -12.42
CA ARG A 47 -21.10 -1.80 -12.18
C ARG A 47 -21.13 -0.30 -11.96
N ILE A 48 -20.15 0.26 -11.26
CA ILE A 48 -20.05 1.72 -11.05
C ILE A 48 -19.85 2.45 -12.37
N ARG A 49 -19.08 1.85 -13.31
CA ARG A 49 -18.93 2.40 -14.66
C ARG A 49 -20.27 2.61 -15.38
N ALA A 50 -21.28 1.79 -15.10
CA ALA A 50 -22.61 1.96 -15.69
C ALA A 50 -23.34 3.20 -15.13
N ASN A 51 -22.99 3.62 -13.90
CA ASN A 51 -23.59 4.78 -13.23
C ASN A 51 -22.79 6.08 -13.44
N ASN A 52 -21.60 6.01 -14.03
CA ASN A 52 -20.72 7.14 -14.35
C ASN A 52 -20.40 8.06 -13.15
N ASP A 53 -20.04 7.46 -12.01
CA ASP A 53 -19.52 8.16 -10.82
C ASP A 53 -17.98 8.07 -10.79
N PRO A 54 -17.26 9.12 -11.24
CA PRO A 54 -15.81 9.08 -11.36
C PRO A 54 -15.12 8.96 -10.00
N ILE A 55 -15.66 9.58 -8.94
CA ILE A 55 -15.03 9.56 -7.63
C ILE A 55 -15.10 8.15 -7.05
N GLN A 56 -16.26 7.52 -7.13
CA GLN A 56 -16.41 6.14 -6.70
C GLN A 56 -15.57 5.19 -7.56
N MET A 57 -15.41 5.45 -8.86
CA MET A 57 -14.49 4.68 -9.71
C MET A 57 -13.03 4.80 -9.26
N GLY A 58 -12.56 6.01 -8.94
CA GLY A 58 -11.22 6.24 -8.41
C GLY A 58 -10.99 5.47 -7.10
N MET A 59 -11.94 5.56 -6.16
CA MET A 59 -11.88 4.87 -4.87
C MET A 59 -11.82 3.35 -5.01
N ILE A 60 -12.67 2.76 -5.86
CA ILE A 60 -12.64 1.32 -6.08
C ILE A 60 -11.37 0.90 -6.84
N SER A 61 -10.85 1.71 -7.75
CA SER A 61 -9.55 1.46 -8.39
C SER A 61 -8.40 1.43 -7.38
N ASP A 62 -8.36 2.35 -6.40
CA ASP A 62 -7.40 2.30 -5.29
C ASP A 62 -7.54 1.04 -4.44
N LEU A 63 -8.78 0.61 -4.16
CA LEU A 63 -9.02 -0.60 -3.35
C LEU A 63 -8.61 -1.89 -4.08
N ILE A 64 -8.81 -1.96 -5.40
CA ILE A 64 -8.27 -3.04 -6.23
C ILE A 64 -6.75 -3.03 -6.14
N ALA A 65 -6.13 -1.86 -6.34
CA ALA A 65 -4.69 -1.71 -6.33
C ALA A 65 -4.07 -2.12 -4.99
N LYS A 66 -4.65 -1.68 -3.87
CA LYS A 66 -4.26 -2.08 -2.52
C LYS A 66 -4.39 -3.59 -2.32
N SER A 67 -5.49 -4.19 -2.76
CA SER A 67 -5.70 -5.63 -2.62
C SER A 67 -4.69 -6.44 -3.43
N GLU A 68 -4.37 -6.02 -4.67
CA GLU A 68 -3.32 -6.66 -5.48
C GLU A 68 -1.93 -6.48 -4.86
N TYR A 69 -1.62 -5.28 -4.34
CA TYR A 69 -0.37 -5.01 -3.63
C TYR A 69 -0.20 -5.94 -2.42
N MET A 70 -1.24 -6.07 -1.59
CA MET A 70 -1.20 -6.97 -0.43
C MET A 70 -1.15 -8.45 -0.83
N ALA A 71 -1.88 -8.83 -1.89
CA ALA A 71 -1.84 -10.18 -2.45
C ALA A 71 -0.45 -10.55 -3.02
N ALA A 72 0.32 -9.58 -3.52
CA ALA A 72 1.68 -9.82 -4.00
C ALA A 72 2.56 -10.44 -2.89
N PHE A 73 2.45 -9.96 -1.65
CA PHE A 73 3.20 -10.52 -0.51
C PHE A 73 2.70 -11.90 -0.04
N GLN A 74 1.59 -12.39 -0.59
CA GLN A 74 1.10 -13.76 -0.39
C GLN A 74 1.48 -14.71 -1.54
N ALA A 75 2.16 -14.21 -2.58
CA ALA A 75 2.57 -15.01 -3.72
C ALA A 75 3.61 -16.07 -3.32
N ASN A 76 3.50 -17.26 -3.91
CA ASN A 76 4.45 -18.36 -3.66
C ASN A 76 5.67 -18.33 -4.60
N ALA A 77 5.62 -17.50 -5.65
CA ALA A 77 6.63 -17.41 -6.68
C ALA A 77 6.91 -15.95 -7.06
N ARG A 78 8.11 -15.68 -7.56
CA ARG A 78 8.54 -14.32 -7.93
C ARG A 78 7.70 -13.78 -9.10
N GLU A 79 7.35 -14.64 -10.05
CA GLU A 79 6.56 -14.28 -11.22
C GLU A 79 5.16 -13.82 -10.82
N GLU A 80 4.52 -14.52 -9.88
CA GLU A 80 3.21 -14.11 -9.35
C GLU A 80 3.32 -12.78 -8.57
N PHE A 81 4.36 -12.61 -7.74
CA PHE A 81 4.62 -11.35 -7.05
C PHE A 81 4.74 -10.18 -8.05
N ASP A 82 5.57 -10.33 -9.08
CA ASP A 82 5.80 -9.28 -10.08
C ASP A 82 4.52 -8.99 -10.88
N GLN A 83 3.72 -10.00 -11.20
CA GLN A 83 2.44 -9.82 -11.89
C GLN A 83 1.45 -9.03 -11.04
N ARG A 84 1.34 -9.35 -9.75
CA ARG A 84 0.45 -8.64 -8.82
C ARG A 84 0.92 -7.21 -8.56
N MET A 85 2.22 -6.98 -8.41
CA MET A 85 2.78 -5.63 -8.26
C MET A 85 2.54 -4.75 -9.50
N LYS A 86 2.67 -5.31 -10.71
CA LYS A 86 2.30 -4.61 -11.95
C LYS A 86 0.80 -4.28 -11.97
N SER A 87 -0.05 -5.25 -11.62
CA SER A 87 -1.50 -5.03 -11.54
C SER A 87 -1.87 -3.95 -10.51
N ALA A 88 -1.18 -3.91 -9.37
CA ALA A 88 -1.38 -2.89 -8.34
C ALA A 88 -0.98 -1.50 -8.87
N ARG A 89 0.21 -1.38 -9.47
CA ARG A 89 0.69 -0.15 -10.10
C ARG A 89 -0.31 0.38 -11.12
N ASP A 90 -0.71 -0.45 -12.08
CA ASP A 90 -1.59 -0.03 -13.17
C ASP A 90 -2.97 0.41 -12.65
N ALA A 91 -3.48 -0.22 -11.59
CA ALA A 91 -4.73 0.16 -10.94
C ALA A 91 -4.62 1.48 -10.15
N TYR A 92 -3.50 1.73 -9.48
CA TYR A 92 -3.22 3.01 -8.82
C TYR A 92 -3.00 4.16 -9.82
N GLU A 93 -2.31 3.92 -10.93
CA GLU A 93 -2.17 4.90 -12.02
C GLU A 93 -3.55 5.30 -12.56
N LYS A 94 -4.43 4.30 -12.78
CA LYS A 94 -5.81 4.57 -13.19
C LYS A 94 -6.60 5.38 -12.15
N ALA A 95 -6.46 5.09 -10.86
CA ALA A 95 -7.08 5.89 -9.81
C ALA A 95 -6.56 7.33 -9.82
N SER A 96 -5.24 7.49 -9.95
CA SER A 96 -4.58 8.80 -10.06
C SER A 96 -5.14 9.64 -11.20
N ASP A 97 -5.25 9.06 -12.41
CA ASP A 97 -5.76 9.75 -13.60
C ASP A 97 -7.23 10.16 -13.42
N ILE A 98 -8.05 9.29 -12.81
CA ILE A 98 -9.45 9.58 -12.52
C ILE A 98 -9.55 10.75 -11.54
N TYR A 99 -8.81 10.74 -10.44
CA TYR A 99 -8.85 11.83 -9.47
C TYR A 99 -8.34 13.15 -10.06
N GLU A 100 -7.23 13.11 -10.82
CA GLU A 100 -6.66 14.30 -11.45
C GLU A 100 -7.66 14.93 -12.43
N GLY A 101 -8.27 14.12 -13.31
CA GLY A 101 -9.27 14.56 -14.27
C GLY A 101 -10.54 15.13 -13.64
N ASN A 102 -10.79 14.86 -12.35
CA ASN A 102 -11.93 15.37 -11.60
C ASN A 102 -11.53 16.41 -10.53
N GLY A 103 -10.31 16.95 -10.57
CA GLY A 103 -9.87 18.05 -9.69
C GLY A 103 -9.46 17.61 -8.27
N HIS A 104 -9.34 16.32 -8.01
CA HIS A 104 -8.92 15.76 -6.71
C HIS A 104 -7.40 15.55 -6.65
N LYS A 105 -6.63 16.64 -6.77
CA LYS A 105 -5.16 16.61 -6.83
C LYS A 105 -4.50 15.83 -5.67
N ALA A 106 -5.02 15.98 -4.44
CA ALA A 106 -4.45 15.31 -3.27
C ALA A 106 -4.61 13.78 -3.33
N LEU A 107 -5.81 13.29 -3.71
CA LEU A 107 -6.05 11.87 -3.93
C LEU A 107 -5.24 11.33 -5.10
N SER A 108 -5.15 12.09 -6.20
CA SER A 108 -4.29 11.75 -7.34
C SER A 108 -2.83 11.55 -6.91
N ASN A 109 -2.26 12.50 -6.16
CA ASN A 109 -0.91 12.40 -5.64
C ASN A 109 -0.71 11.17 -4.73
N MET A 110 -1.69 10.82 -3.88
CA MET A 110 -1.61 9.61 -3.07
C MET A 110 -1.60 8.35 -3.91
N SER A 111 -2.52 8.20 -4.86
CA SER A 111 -2.56 7.04 -5.75
C SER A 111 -1.28 6.94 -6.58
N LYS A 112 -0.79 8.07 -7.10
CA LYS A 112 0.48 8.13 -7.84
C LYS A 112 1.66 7.69 -6.98
N ALA A 113 1.74 8.12 -5.73
CA ALA A 113 2.79 7.68 -4.82
C ALA A 113 2.74 6.15 -4.59
N ARG A 114 1.55 5.59 -4.40
CA ARG A 114 1.36 4.14 -4.22
C ARG A 114 1.68 3.34 -5.50
N ALA A 115 1.42 3.89 -6.68
CA ALA A 115 1.86 3.32 -7.96
C ALA A 115 3.39 3.32 -8.05
N THR A 116 4.03 4.45 -7.78
CA THR A 116 5.50 4.58 -7.74
C THR A 116 6.11 3.60 -6.73
N TYR A 117 5.47 3.40 -5.59
CA TYR A 117 5.91 2.44 -4.58
C TYR A 117 5.77 0.98 -5.04
N SER A 118 4.72 0.66 -5.80
CA SER A 118 4.59 -0.65 -6.43
C SER A 118 5.69 -0.87 -7.48
N ALA A 119 6.09 0.17 -8.22
CA ALA A 119 7.24 0.11 -9.13
C ALA A 119 8.58 -0.07 -8.40
N PHE A 120 8.74 0.49 -7.20
CA PHE A 120 9.93 0.29 -6.37
C PHE A 120 10.18 -1.20 -6.05
N TRP A 121 9.13 -2.00 -5.86
CA TRP A 121 9.24 -3.44 -5.63
C TRP A 121 9.66 -4.23 -6.87
N LEU A 122 9.39 -3.69 -8.06
CA LEU A 122 9.73 -4.28 -9.35
C LEU A 122 11.11 -3.89 -9.88
N GLU A 123 11.69 -2.81 -9.36
CA GLU A 123 13.02 -2.33 -9.75
C GLU A 123 14.11 -3.22 -9.14
N ASP A 124 15.23 -3.40 -9.86
CA ASP A 124 16.40 -4.15 -9.39
C ASP A 124 17.56 -3.21 -9.04
N ASN A 125 17.65 -2.06 -9.70
CA ASN A 125 18.72 -1.08 -9.50
C ASN A 125 18.51 -0.29 -8.18
N PRO A 126 19.45 -0.37 -7.21
CA PRO A 126 19.29 0.31 -5.93
C PRO A 126 19.21 1.84 -6.03
N SER A 127 19.93 2.46 -6.97
CA SER A 127 19.89 3.92 -7.18
C SER A 127 18.52 4.36 -7.70
N HIS A 128 17.92 3.59 -8.62
CA HIS A 128 16.56 3.87 -9.08
C HIS A 128 15.53 3.68 -7.97
N LYS A 129 15.69 2.65 -7.12
CA LYS A 129 14.82 2.47 -5.94
C LYS A 129 14.82 3.68 -5.01
N GLN A 130 16.00 4.23 -4.73
CA GLN A 130 16.13 5.44 -3.89
C GLN A 130 15.35 6.61 -4.49
N ASN A 131 15.46 6.82 -5.81
CA ASN A 131 14.71 7.88 -6.50
C ASN A 131 13.20 7.66 -6.42
N LEU A 132 12.73 6.42 -6.65
CA LEU A 132 11.30 6.09 -6.54
C LEU A 132 10.76 6.36 -5.13
N ILE A 133 11.50 6.02 -4.07
CA ILE A 133 11.09 6.33 -2.69
C ILE A 133 11.05 7.84 -2.43
N ALA A 134 12.05 8.59 -2.92
CA ALA A 134 12.07 10.04 -2.79
C ALA A 134 10.86 10.68 -3.47
N ASP A 135 10.48 10.19 -4.66
CA ASP A 135 9.28 10.63 -5.39
C ASP A 135 7.99 10.33 -4.61
N CYS A 136 7.87 9.12 -4.05
CA CYS A 136 6.73 8.73 -3.21
C CYS A 136 6.57 9.69 -2.01
N ILE A 137 7.66 9.97 -1.31
CA ILE A 137 7.69 10.89 -0.16
C ILE A 137 7.27 12.30 -0.58
N GLY A 138 7.77 12.79 -1.72
CA GLY A 138 7.41 14.11 -2.25
C GLY A 138 5.91 14.23 -2.54
N LEU A 139 5.35 13.25 -3.25
CA LEU A 139 3.92 13.19 -3.61
C LEU A 139 3.02 13.13 -2.37
N VAL A 140 3.32 12.26 -1.41
CA VAL A 140 2.52 12.13 -0.19
C VAL A 140 2.62 13.36 0.71
N LYS A 141 3.79 14.00 0.82
CA LYS A 141 3.93 15.26 1.58
C LYS A 141 3.10 16.40 0.97
N GLU A 142 3.01 16.48 -0.35
CA GLU A 142 2.13 17.43 -1.04
C GLU A 142 0.66 17.10 -0.77
N ALA A 143 0.25 15.83 -0.90
CA ALA A 143 -1.11 15.40 -0.62
C ALA A 143 -1.53 15.69 0.84
N ALA A 144 -0.69 15.32 1.80
CA ALA A 144 -0.92 15.54 3.23
C ALA A 144 -1.16 17.03 3.55
N ARG A 145 -0.38 17.94 2.95
CA ARG A 145 -0.58 19.39 3.13
C ARG A 145 -1.93 19.88 2.61
N ILE A 146 -2.42 19.31 1.51
CA ILE A 146 -3.75 19.64 0.98
C ILE A 146 -4.84 19.12 1.93
N PHE A 147 -4.78 17.86 2.36
CA PHE A 147 -5.76 17.31 3.31
C PHE A 147 -5.76 18.03 4.67
N GLU A 148 -4.59 18.44 5.15
CA GLU A 148 -4.46 19.25 6.37
C GLU A 148 -5.16 20.62 6.21
N SER A 149 -5.04 21.24 5.04
CA SER A 149 -5.71 22.52 4.73
C SER A 149 -7.22 22.36 4.55
N ASP A 150 -7.65 21.24 3.95
CA ASP A 150 -9.07 20.92 3.71
C ASP A 150 -9.79 20.39 4.97
N GLY A 151 -9.04 20.03 6.01
CA GLY A 151 -9.57 19.46 7.25
C GLY A 151 -10.00 17.99 7.12
N ASP A 152 -9.59 17.28 6.06
CA ASP A 152 -9.88 15.87 5.85
C ASP A 152 -8.95 15.00 6.72
N ARG A 153 -9.38 14.77 7.95
CA ARG A 153 -8.59 14.05 8.97
C ARG A 153 -8.38 12.58 8.65
N GLU A 154 -9.33 11.93 7.97
CA GLU A 154 -9.24 10.51 7.67
C GLU A 154 -8.20 10.25 6.58
N VAL A 155 -8.29 10.99 5.47
CA VAL A 155 -7.35 10.81 4.36
C VAL A 155 -5.96 11.35 4.72
N LEU A 156 -5.90 12.40 5.57
CA LEU A 156 -4.64 12.84 6.18
C LEU A 156 -3.96 11.69 6.95
N ALA A 157 -4.69 10.96 7.80
CA ALA A 157 -4.13 9.84 8.55
C ALA A 157 -3.57 8.74 7.62
N GLN A 158 -4.28 8.45 6.53
CA GLN A 158 -3.82 7.48 5.53
C GLN A 158 -2.53 7.96 4.84
N SER A 159 -2.46 9.24 4.45
CA SER A 159 -1.25 9.81 3.85
C SER A 159 -0.05 9.77 4.83
N GLN A 160 -0.28 9.99 6.12
CA GLN A 160 0.75 9.89 7.15
C GLN A 160 1.26 8.45 7.30
N ASN A 161 0.37 7.44 7.23
CA ASN A 161 0.77 6.03 7.23
C ASN A 161 1.62 5.66 6.03
N ASP A 162 1.23 6.10 4.82
CA ASP A 162 2.01 5.89 3.61
C ASP A 162 3.39 6.55 3.73
N LEU A 163 3.45 7.78 4.24
CA LEU A 163 4.71 8.49 4.45
C LEU A 163 5.66 7.75 5.39
N ILE A 164 5.17 7.25 6.52
CA ILE A 164 5.99 6.46 7.46
C ILE A 164 6.49 5.18 6.77
N THR A 165 5.63 4.51 6.00
CA THR A 165 6.00 3.30 5.23
C THR A 165 7.14 3.60 4.25
N TYR A 166 7.07 4.70 3.50
CA TYR A 166 8.12 5.04 2.53
C TYR A 166 9.42 5.48 3.20
N ILE A 167 9.32 6.21 4.32
CA ILE A 167 10.48 6.60 5.12
C ILE A 167 11.18 5.38 5.71
N SER A 168 10.45 4.33 6.11
CA SER A 168 11.09 3.11 6.60
C SER A 168 11.96 2.43 5.55
N GLU A 169 11.59 2.50 4.28
CA GLU A 169 12.40 1.95 3.20
C GLU A 169 13.68 2.77 2.93
N VAL A 170 13.69 4.08 3.19
CA VAL A 170 14.92 4.90 3.06
C VAL A 170 16.06 4.31 3.90
N SER A 171 15.75 3.79 5.08
CA SER A 171 16.75 3.20 5.98
C SER A 171 17.42 1.95 5.40
N SER A 172 16.70 1.19 4.57
CA SER A 172 17.21 -0.01 3.91
C SER A 172 18.22 0.30 2.80
N PHE A 173 18.24 1.52 2.26
CA PHE A 173 19.10 1.91 1.13
C PHE A 173 20.05 3.07 1.43
N SER A 174 19.90 3.76 2.56
CA SER A 174 20.82 4.85 2.91
C SER A 174 22.18 4.29 3.30
N MET A 175 23.24 4.82 2.68
CA MET A 175 24.63 4.48 3.02
C MET A 175 25.21 5.38 4.12
N ASP A 176 24.49 6.43 4.54
CA ASP A 176 24.99 7.38 5.53
C ASP A 176 24.03 7.56 6.71
N TYR A 177 24.61 7.53 7.92
CA TYR A 177 23.86 7.61 9.17
C TYR A 177 22.99 8.87 9.29
N LYS A 178 23.42 9.99 8.70
CA LYS A 178 22.71 11.26 8.81
C LYS A 178 21.37 11.18 8.08
N SER A 179 21.35 10.70 6.84
CA SER A 179 20.12 10.51 6.08
C SER A 179 19.13 9.56 6.77
N THR A 180 19.59 8.45 7.34
CA THR A 180 18.75 7.53 8.14
C THR A 180 18.18 8.21 9.38
N ARG A 181 18.99 9.02 10.08
CA ARG A 181 18.53 9.78 11.25
C ARG A 181 17.49 10.83 10.88
N ASP A 182 17.73 11.60 9.81
CA ASP A 182 16.79 12.64 9.35
C ASP A 182 15.45 12.01 8.92
N ALA A 183 15.48 10.84 8.28
CA ALA A 183 14.32 10.01 7.99
C ALA A 183 13.60 9.59 9.28
N PHE A 184 14.32 9.09 10.28
CA PHE A 184 13.76 8.71 11.57
C PHE A 184 13.06 9.87 12.29
N ASP A 185 13.75 10.99 12.44
CA ASP A 185 13.22 12.19 13.10
C ASP A 185 11.95 12.68 12.39
N THR A 186 11.91 12.57 11.05
CA THR A 186 10.70 12.88 10.26
C THR A 186 9.54 11.94 10.58
N ALA A 187 9.76 10.62 10.62
CA ALA A 187 8.71 9.65 10.92
C ALA A 187 8.16 9.81 12.35
N VAL A 188 9.02 10.12 13.33
CA VAL A 188 8.61 10.43 14.70
C VAL A 188 7.75 11.70 14.72
N ALA A 189 8.19 12.77 14.09
CA ALA A 189 7.43 14.03 14.04
C ALA A 189 6.05 13.87 13.37
N VAL A 190 5.96 13.07 12.30
CA VAL A 190 4.68 12.76 11.63
C VAL A 190 3.77 11.96 12.56
N SER A 191 4.33 10.95 13.25
CA SER A 191 3.59 10.09 14.18
C SER A 191 3.08 10.87 15.38
N ASP A 192 3.91 11.70 16.00
CA ASP A 192 3.53 12.55 17.13
C ASP A 192 2.42 13.53 16.74
N ARG A 193 2.50 14.16 15.56
CA ARG A 193 1.44 15.03 15.07
C ARG A 193 0.14 14.25 14.90
N ALA A 194 0.18 13.07 14.28
CA ALA A 194 -1.02 12.27 14.05
C ALA A 194 -1.72 11.82 15.35
N ILE A 195 -0.93 11.50 16.38
CA ILE A 195 -1.43 11.15 17.71
C ILE A 195 -2.10 12.37 18.36
N ASN A 196 -1.43 13.53 18.33
CA ASN A 196 -1.92 14.74 19.00
C ASN A 196 -3.15 15.35 18.30
N ASP A 197 -3.23 15.23 16.97
CA ASP A 197 -4.35 15.74 16.18
C ASP A 197 -5.58 14.83 16.20
N GLY A 198 -5.48 13.64 16.83
CA GLY A 198 -6.55 12.65 16.86
C GLY A 198 -6.88 12.06 15.49
N THR A 199 -6.00 12.23 14.48
CA THR A 199 -6.18 11.60 13.16
C THR A 199 -6.01 10.08 13.23
N GLY A 200 -5.44 9.57 14.33
CA GLY A 200 -5.45 8.15 14.64
C GLY A 200 -4.68 7.36 13.59
N VAL A 201 -3.37 7.54 13.55
CA VAL A 201 -2.49 6.51 12.96
C VAL A 201 -2.70 5.25 13.79
N LYS A 202 -3.46 4.28 13.24
CA LYS A 202 -3.53 2.93 13.81
C LYS A 202 -2.09 2.42 13.85
N GLY A 203 -1.53 2.29 15.07
CA GLY A 203 -0.09 2.30 15.37
C GLY A 203 0.78 1.18 14.79
N GLU A 204 0.32 0.48 13.76
CA GLU A 204 0.98 -0.65 13.11
C GLU A 204 2.30 -0.26 12.42
N VAL A 205 2.36 0.90 11.76
CA VAL A 205 3.56 1.30 10.98
C VAL A 205 4.69 1.84 11.88
N SER A 206 4.33 2.58 12.95
CA SER A 206 5.27 3.09 13.95
C SER A 206 6.01 1.97 14.72
N LEU A 207 5.39 0.80 14.89
CA LEU A 207 5.95 -0.34 15.62
C LEU A 207 7.15 -0.98 14.91
N HIS A 208 7.04 -1.19 13.60
CA HIS A 208 8.08 -1.88 12.85
C HIS A 208 9.32 -1.01 12.73
N PHE A 209 9.13 0.26 12.37
CA PHE A 209 10.23 1.20 12.17
C PHE A 209 11.05 1.43 13.45
N VAL A 210 10.38 1.57 14.61
CA VAL A 210 11.06 1.66 15.91
C VAL A 210 11.78 0.36 16.28
N ARG A 211 11.23 -0.82 15.93
CA ARG A 211 11.89 -2.11 16.19
C ARG A 211 13.11 -2.35 15.31
N THR A 212 13.03 -2.07 14.00
CA THR A 212 14.14 -2.27 13.06
C THR A 212 15.32 -1.37 13.42
N ILE A 213 15.05 -0.13 13.80
CA ILE A 213 16.10 0.80 14.23
C ILE A 213 16.70 0.42 15.59
N ASN A 214 15.90 -0.11 16.52
CA ASN A 214 16.39 -0.62 17.80
C ASN A 214 17.29 -1.85 17.70
N LEU A 215 17.16 -2.66 16.63
CA LEU A 215 17.92 -3.90 16.47
C LEU A 215 19.25 -3.69 15.73
N ASP A 216 19.30 -2.76 14.76
CA ASP A 216 20.48 -2.58 13.90
C ASP A 216 21.32 -1.34 14.24
N MET A 217 20.80 -0.39 15.02
CA MET A 217 21.55 0.79 15.46
C MET A 217 21.74 0.78 16.97
N ASP A 218 22.93 1.16 17.46
CA ASP A 218 23.17 1.40 18.88
C ASP A 218 22.28 2.56 19.36
N VAL A 219 21.09 2.22 19.85
CA VAL A 219 20.01 3.15 20.18
C VAL A 219 20.17 3.86 21.51
N ARG A 220 21.34 3.74 22.15
CA ARG A 220 21.69 4.51 23.37
C ARG A 220 21.41 6.03 23.28
N PRO A 221 21.47 6.70 22.11
CA PRO A 221 21.10 8.12 21.98
C PRO A 221 19.59 8.42 22.01
N PHE A 222 18.68 7.44 21.86
CA PHE A 222 17.25 7.66 21.58
C PHE A 222 16.32 7.41 22.79
N GLY A 223 16.88 7.38 24.00
CA GLY A 223 16.29 6.70 25.17
C GLY A 223 14.95 7.18 25.73
N GLU A 224 14.46 8.38 25.40
CA GLU A 224 13.14 8.85 25.86
C GLU A 224 12.00 8.59 24.88
N SER A 225 12.22 8.83 23.58
CA SER A 225 11.19 8.64 22.54
C SER A 225 10.79 7.17 22.38
N VAL A 226 11.76 6.24 22.53
CA VAL A 226 11.53 4.79 22.38
C VAL A 226 10.70 4.22 23.53
N LYS A 227 10.86 4.74 24.76
CA LYS A 227 10.13 4.24 25.96
C LYS A 227 8.64 4.53 25.89
N LYS A 228 8.23 5.63 25.26
CA LYS A 228 6.82 6.04 25.14
C LYS A 228 6.04 5.17 24.15
N ILE A 229 6.72 4.58 23.17
CA ILE A 229 6.09 3.80 22.08
C ILE A 229 5.92 2.32 22.45
N GLY A 230 6.78 1.76 23.32
CA GLY A 230 6.83 0.33 23.60
C GLY A 230 5.71 -0.28 24.45
N SER A 231 4.83 0.51 25.07
CA SER A 231 3.78 0.01 25.99
C SER A 231 2.46 -0.41 25.32
N LEU A 232 2.40 -0.34 24.00
CA LEU A 232 1.23 -0.68 23.20
C LEU A 232 1.67 -1.75 22.20
N MET A 233 0.98 -2.89 22.14
CA MET A 233 0.83 -3.77 20.94
C MET A 233 1.63 -5.10 20.81
N PHE A 234 1.00 -6.03 20.05
CA PHE A 234 1.47 -7.33 19.54
C PHE A 234 0.81 -7.59 18.15
N ASP A 235 1.55 -7.99 17.10
CA ASP A 235 1.01 -8.68 15.90
C ASP A 235 2.07 -9.55 15.16
N PRO A 236 1.73 -10.77 14.65
CA PRO A 236 2.64 -11.72 13.97
C PRO A 236 3.01 -11.51 12.47
N TRP A 237 2.40 -10.62 11.67
CA TRP A 237 2.59 -10.61 10.20
C TRP A 237 3.93 -10.07 9.66
N LEU A 238 4.76 -9.47 10.51
CA LEU A 238 6.03 -8.83 10.15
C LEU A 238 7.18 -9.79 9.79
N TRP A 239 6.96 -11.11 9.86
CA TRP A 239 7.98 -12.13 9.53
C TRP A 239 8.09 -12.46 8.03
N ALA A 240 7.12 -12.09 7.20
CA ALA A 240 7.08 -12.52 5.79
C ALA A 240 7.94 -11.65 4.83
N SER A 241 8.04 -10.34 5.07
CA SER A 241 8.83 -9.40 4.24
C SER A 241 10.34 -9.67 4.30
N VAL A 242 10.83 -10.23 5.40
CA VAL A 242 12.25 -10.59 5.59
C VAL A 242 12.67 -11.77 4.68
N ARG A 243 11.76 -12.69 4.32
CA ARG A 243 12.12 -13.89 3.54
C ARG A 243 12.38 -13.63 2.06
N TYR A 244 11.73 -12.63 1.45
CA TYR A 244 11.88 -12.38 0.00
C TYR A 244 13.01 -11.39 -0.34
N GLY A 245 13.54 -10.65 0.64
CA GLY A 245 14.67 -9.71 0.44
C GLY A 245 16.05 -10.37 0.40
N SER A 246 16.23 -11.55 1.00
CA SER A 246 17.54 -12.22 1.11
C SER A 246 17.71 -13.43 0.18
N GLY A 247 16.65 -13.85 -0.54
CA GLY A 247 16.70 -14.92 -1.54
C GLY A 247 17.33 -14.48 -2.87
N ARG A 248 18.48 -13.79 -2.85
CA ARG A 248 19.31 -13.70 -4.05
C ARG A 248 19.82 -15.11 -4.31
N GLY A 249 19.31 -15.73 -5.37
CA GLY A 249 19.80 -17.01 -5.85
C GLY A 249 21.32 -17.00 -5.89
N GLU A 250 21.92 -17.94 -5.14
CA GLU A 250 23.23 -18.46 -5.44
C GLU A 250 23.17 -18.95 -6.89
N ARG A 251 23.49 -18.06 -7.83
CA ARG A 251 23.94 -18.47 -9.16
C ARG A 251 25.28 -19.13 -8.90
N GLU A 252 25.31 -20.46 -8.93
CA GLU A 252 26.54 -21.23 -9.03
C GLU A 252 27.39 -20.63 -10.16
N CYS A 253 28.47 -19.94 -9.80
CA CYS A 253 29.49 -19.53 -10.75
C CYS A 253 30.19 -20.80 -11.25
N SER A 254 29.83 -21.26 -12.45
CA SER A 254 30.48 -22.38 -13.14
C SER A 254 31.86 -22.05 -13.74
N CYS A 255 32.49 -20.95 -13.33
CA CYS A 255 33.85 -20.59 -13.75
C CYS A 255 34.86 -20.89 -12.64
N CYS A 256 35.07 -22.17 -12.33
CA CYS A 256 36.28 -22.71 -11.70
C CYS A 256 36.27 -24.25 -11.79
N ARG A 257 36.54 -24.81 -12.97
CA ARG A 257 37.19 -26.11 -13.16
C ARG A 257 38.01 -26.09 -14.44
#